data_AF-A0A1Q7ZZS8-F1
#
_entry.id   AF-A0A1Q7ZZS8-F1
#
_cell.length_a   1.000
_cell.length_b   1.000
_cell.length_c   1.000
_cell.angle_alpha   90.00
_cell.angle_beta   90.00
_cell.angle_gamma   90.00
#
_symmetry.space_group_name_H-M   'P 1'
#
loop_
_entity.id
_entity.type
_entity.pdbx_description
1 polymer ?
#
loop_
_entity_poly.entity_id
_entity_poly.type
_entity_poly.pdbx_seq_one_letter_code
_entity_poly.pdbx_strand_id
1 'polypeptide(L)'
;MRVAATMALVAVLLAACSDSPSPGKTQRHVFLIVMENHTPEQALSGPFMASLADKYGVAENYHAITHPSVPNYLALTSGSTWGVTDDSFHVLPRADLGTQLTKAGVTWRAYMEGMTTGQCIDSPTPYDPGHNPFAYYGGQCPPNVVPHDSLAADLAGDTPRFVWITPDDCHNTHDCDVSVGDDWLRREVAQITASKAFKSNGVLFITYDEDDSTADNRVLTIVVTPDLGHRTSAREYTHYSLLATIEDLLGVERLGQAKTASAMTDLIG
;
A
#
# COMPACT_ATOMS: atom_id res chain seq x y z
N MET A 1 -57.91 60.26 23.12
CA MET A 1 -57.22 59.04 23.61
C MET A 1 -56.47 58.41 22.45
N ARG A 2 -55.14 58.58 22.39
CA ARG A 2 -54.25 57.87 21.47
C ARG A 2 -53.45 56.89 22.31
N VAL A 3 -53.60 55.58 22.05
CA VAL A 3 -52.82 54.53 22.71
C VAL A 3 -51.64 54.21 21.81
N ALA A 4 -50.42 54.43 22.31
CA ALA A 4 -49.19 53.99 21.68
C ALA A 4 -48.94 52.52 22.06
N ALA A 5 -48.80 51.64 21.07
CA ALA A 5 -48.38 50.26 21.28
C ALA A 5 -46.89 50.15 20.95
N THR A 6 -46.08 49.91 21.97
CA THR A 6 -44.64 49.66 21.85
C THR A 6 -44.42 48.20 21.47
N MET A 7 -43.88 47.94 20.27
CA MET A 7 -43.41 46.60 19.88
C MET A 7 -42.07 46.31 20.57
N ALA A 8 -42.01 45.24 21.36
CA ALA A 8 -40.76 44.69 21.87
C ALA A 8 -40.20 43.67 20.85
N LEU A 9 -38.99 43.92 20.36
CA LEU A 9 -38.26 43.01 19.47
C LEU A 9 -37.53 41.96 20.33
N VAL A 10 -37.91 40.69 20.23
CA VAL A 10 -37.18 39.59 20.85
C VAL A 10 -36.12 39.11 19.85
N ALA A 11 -34.85 39.36 20.16
CA ALA A 11 -33.73 38.81 19.39
C ALA A 11 -33.47 37.37 19.84
N VAL A 12 -33.72 36.40 18.95
CA VAL A 12 -33.35 35.00 19.15
C VAL A 12 -31.89 34.85 18.74
N LEU A 13 -30.99 34.68 19.71
CA LEU A 13 -29.61 34.29 19.48
C LEU A 13 -29.58 32.79 19.10
N LEU A 14 -29.43 32.51 17.81
CA LEU A 14 -29.06 31.17 17.34
C LEU A 14 -27.60 30.91 17.75
N ALA A 15 -27.41 30.13 18.80
CA ALA A 15 -26.11 29.56 19.11
C ALA A 15 -25.75 28.56 18.01
N ALA A 16 -24.86 28.95 17.10
CA ALA A 16 -24.22 28.00 16.21
C ALA A 16 -23.36 27.07 17.07
N CYS A 17 -23.72 25.78 17.12
CA CYS A 17 -22.81 24.75 17.58
C CYS A 17 -21.64 24.72 16.60
N SER A 18 -20.53 25.35 16.98
CA SER A 18 -19.25 25.15 16.32
C SER A 18 -18.82 23.71 16.64
N ASP A 19 -19.09 22.77 15.72
CA ASP A 19 -18.43 21.47 15.73
C ASP A 19 -16.93 21.74 15.65
N SER A 20 -16.27 21.65 16.81
CA SER A 20 -14.83 21.60 16.87
C SER A 20 -14.41 20.31 16.18
N PRO A 21 -13.49 20.32 15.20
CA PRO A 21 -13.02 19.09 14.61
C PRO A 21 -12.47 18.23 15.75
N SER A 22 -13.04 17.03 15.90
CA SER A 22 -12.44 15.97 16.71
C SER A 22 -10.94 15.93 16.38
N PRO A 23 -10.02 15.75 17.36
CA PRO A 23 -8.60 15.61 17.07
C PRO A 23 -8.46 14.59 15.95
N GLY A 24 -8.15 15.10 14.75
CA GLY A 24 -8.24 14.31 13.54
C GLY A 24 -7.34 13.11 13.69
N LYS A 25 -7.80 11.92 13.25
CA LYS A 25 -6.89 10.79 13.02
C LYS A 25 -5.66 11.37 12.32
N THR A 26 -4.50 11.30 12.99
CA THR A 26 -3.28 11.87 12.43
C THR A 26 -3.07 11.24 11.07
N GLN A 27 -2.91 12.05 10.03
CA GLN A 27 -2.73 11.54 8.69
C GLN A 27 -1.45 10.71 8.66
N ARG A 28 -1.58 9.42 8.35
CA ARG A 28 -0.45 8.49 8.24
C ARG A 28 0.11 8.49 6.83
N HIS A 29 1.40 8.21 6.73
CA HIS A 29 2.05 7.78 5.50
C HIS A 29 2.05 6.26 5.46
N VAL A 30 1.70 5.69 4.31
CA VAL A 30 1.61 4.25 4.09
C VAL A 30 2.59 3.86 3.00
N PHE A 31 3.52 2.98 3.34
CA PHE A 31 4.50 2.40 2.43
C PHE A 31 4.15 0.93 2.21
N LEU A 32 4.23 0.47 0.96
CA LEU A 32 4.05 -0.93 0.59
C LEU A 32 5.20 -1.32 -0.33
N ILE A 33 5.97 -2.34 0.06
CA ILE A 33 6.92 -3.05 -0.79
C ILE A 33 6.30 -4.40 -1.15
N VAL A 34 6.22 -4.71 -2.45
CA VAL A 34 5.76 -6.02 -2.95
C VAL A 34 6.95 -6.75 -3.57
N MET A 35 7.30 -7.89 -2.98
CA MET A 35 8.33 -8.82 -3.43
C MET A 35 7.68 -9.95 -4.26
N GLU A 36 8.48 -10.81 -4.88
CA GLU A 36 8.00 -11.88 -5.76
C GLU A 36 8.19 -13.29 -5.18
N ASN A 37 7.17 -14.14 -5.37
CA ASN A 37 7.16 -15.62 -5.31
C ASN A 37 7.98 -16.27 -4.21
N HIS A 38 7.54 -16.26 -2.95
CA HIS A 38 8.20 -17.03 -1.89
C HIS A 38 7.20 -17.50 -0.84
N THR A 39 7.33 -18.76 -0.40
CA THR A 39 6.72 -19.20 0.87
C THR A 39 7.34 -18.43 2.05
N PRO A 40 6.67 -18.33 3.22
CA PRO A 40 7.23 -17.63 4.36
C PRO A 40 8.57 -18.21 4.80
N GLU A 41 8.75 -19.52 4.72
CA GLU A 41 9.98 -20.20 5.07
C GLU A 41 11.15 -19.79 4.16
N GLN A 42 10.92 -19.62 2.86
CA GLN A 42 11.97 -19.20 1.93
C GLN A 42 12.26 -17.70 2.09
N ALA A 43 11.24 -16.85 2.23
CA ALA A 43 11.43 -15.42 2.49
C ALA A 43 12.22 -15.17 3.79
N LEU A 44 11.94 -15.93 4.85
CA LEU A 44 12.64 -15.86 6.14
C LEU A 44 14.05 -16.48 6.12
N SER A 45 14.48 -17.10 5.01
CA SER A 45 15.89 -17.50 4.85
C SER A 45 16.82 -16.29 4.70
N GLY A 46 16.28 -15.13 4.31
CA GLY A 46 16.93 -13.83 4.36
C GLY A 46 17.09 -13.32 5.81
N PRO A 47 18.32 -13.10 6.30
CA PRO A 47 18.55 -12.68 7.69
C PRO A 47 17.90 -11.34 8.05
N PHE A 48 17.80 -10.40 7.11
CA PHE A 48 17.16 -9.12 7.37
C PHE A 48 15.65 -9.27 7.52
N MET A 49 14.98 -9.97 6.61
CA MET A 49 13.54 -10.27 6.73
C MET A 49 13.21 -11.04 8.01
N ALA A 50 14.01 -12.04 8.38
CA ALA A 50 13.90 -12.72 9.66
C ALA A 50 14.01 -11.75 10.85
N SER A 51 14.97 -10.82 10.82
CA SER A 51 15.12 -9.81 11.88
C SER A 51 13.95 -8.84 11.98
N LEU A 52 13.27 -8.54 10.87
CA LEU A 52 12.05 -7.73 10.88
C LEU A 52 10.89 -8.52 11.49
N ALA A 53 10.74 -9.79 11.12
CA ALA A 53 9.69 -10.67 11.63
C ALA A 53 9.81 -10.84 13.16
N ASP A 54 11.02 -10.98 13.69
CA ASP A 54 11.29 -11.07 15.14
C ASP A 54 11.02 -9.77 15.91
N LYS A 55 10.95 -8.63 15.21
CA LYS A 55 10.85 -7.30 15.83
C LYS A 55 9.49 -6.65 15.71
N TYR A 56 8.77 -6.90 14.61
CA TYR A 56 7.59 -6.12 14.22
C TYR A 56 6.32 -6.98 14.10
N GLY A 57 5.31 -6.45 13.40
CA GLY A 57 4.06 -7.14 13.15
C GLY A 57 4.23 -8.25 12.12
N VAL A 58 3.69 -9.44 12.36
CA VAL A 58 3.63 -10.55 11.38
C VAL A 58 2.20 -11.06 11.24
N ALA A 59 1.70 -11.13 10.02
CA ALA A 59 0.47 -11.85 9.69
C ALA A 59 0.81 -13.32 9.41
N GLU A 60 0.60 -14.20 10.39
CA GLU A 60 1.00 -15.62 10.32
C GLU A 60 0.11 -16.45 9.38
N ASN A 61 -1.08 -15.93 9.07
CA ASN A 61 -2.09 -16.59 8.24
C ASN A 61 -2.53 -15.67 7.09
N TYR A 62 -1.57 -15.27 6.25
CA TYR A 62 -1.79 -14.39 5.12
C TYR A 62 -1.64 -15.15 3.79
N HIS A 63 -2.65 -15.06 2.94
CA HIS A 63 -2.71 -15.76 1.65
C HIS A 63 -2.81 -14.78 0.48
N ALA A 64 -2.04 -15.03 -0.56
CA ALA A 64 -2.28 -14.42 -1.86
C ALA A 64 -3.60 -14.96 -2.47
N ILE A 65 -4.08 -14.34 -3.54
CA ILE A 65 -5.43 -14.60 -4.06
C ILE A 65 -5.46 -15.80 -5.01
N THR A 66 -4.45 -15.93 -5.86
CA THR A 66 -4.42 -16.92 -6.93
C THR A 66 -3.00 -17.08 -7.45
N HIS A 67 -2.83 -17.96 -8.43
CA HIS A 67 -1.70 -17.91 -9.36
C HIS A 67 -2.19 -17.54 -10.77
N PRO A 68 -1.36 -16.85 -11.58
CA PRO A 68 0.00 -16.35 -11.28
C PRO A 68 0.02 -14.92 -10.67
N SER A 69 1.19 -14.28 -10.63
CA SER A 69 1.52 -12.96 -10.06
C SER A 69 0.59 -11.80 -10.46
N VAL A 70 0.38 -11.54 -11.76
CA VAL A 70 -0.36 -10.33 -12.22
C VAL A 70 -1.74 -10.19 -11.56
N PRO A 71 -2.61 -11.23 -11.52
CA PRO A 71 -3.86 -11.20 -10.75
C PRO A 71 -3.74 -10.72 -9.29
N ASN A 72 -2.63 -11.00 -8.60
CA ASN A 72 -2.39 -10.60 -7.22
C ASN A 72 -2.06 -9.11 -7.12
N TYR A 73 -1.22 -8.57 -8.01
CA TYR A 73 -0.99 -7.12 -8.14
C TYR A 73 -2.29 -6.34 -8.43
N LEU A 74 -3.16 -6.89 -9.28
CA LEU A 74 -4.48 -6.34 -9.55
C LEU A 74 -5.39 -6.39 -8.30
N ALA A 75 -5.35 -7.50 -7.56
CA ALA A 75 -6.09 -7.65 -6.31
C ALA A 75 -5.65 -6.63 -5.25
N LEU A 76 -4.34 -6.42 -5.09
CA LEU A 76 -3.73 -5.44 -4.17
C LEU A 76 -4.09 -4.00 -4.51
N THR A 77 -4.47 -3.69 -5.76
CA THR A 77 -4.71 -2.32 -6.21
C THR A 77 -6.16 -2.00 -6.57
N SER A 78 -7.02 -2.99 -6.81
CA SER A 78 -8.43 -2.77 -7.17
C SER A 78 -9.43 -3.61 -6.37
N GLY A 79 -8.94 -4.54 -5.55
CA GLY A 79 -9.80 -5.51 -4.88
C GLY A 79 -10.43 -6.51 -5.85
N SER A 80 -9.83 -6.74 -7.02
CA SER A 80 -10.32 -7.64 -8.06
C SER A 80 -9.16 -8.20 -8.86
N THR A 81 -9.21 -9.48 -9.23
CA THR A 81 -8.29 -10.06 -10.23
C THR A 81 -8.71 -9.71 -11.67
N TRP A 82 -9.89 -9.09 -11.84
CA TRP A 82 -10.52 -8.80 -13.13
C TRP A 82 -10.78 -10.04 -14.01
N GLY A 83 -10.70 -11.24 -13.43
CA GLY A 83 -10.77 -12.50 -14.18
C GLY A 83 -9.53 -12.77 -15.03
N VAL A 84 -8.43 -12.03 -14.82
CA VAL A 84 -7.12 -12.33 -15.40
C VAL A 84 -6.58 -13.61 -14.76
N THR A 85 -5.96 -14.46 -15.57
CA THR A 85 -5.45 -15.79 -15.17
C THR A 85 -4.05 -16.08 -15.76
N ASP A 86 -3.35 -15.05 -16.21
CA ASP A 86 -2.01 -15.12 -16.81
C ASP A 86 -1.22 -13.84 -16.46
N ASP A 87 0.08 -13.83 -16.74
CA ASP A 87 0.96 -12.66 -16.53
C ASP A 87 1.07 -11.75 -17.76
N SER A 88 0.12 -11.86 -18.70
CA SER A 88 0.12 -10.94 -19.84
C SER A 88 -0.42 -9.58 -19.43
N PHE A 89 0.02 -8.54 -20.14
CA PHE A 89 -0.54 -7.21 -19.94
C PHE A 89 -1.99 -7.12 -20.43
N HIS A 90 -2.89 -6.60 -19.59
CA HIS A 90 -4.30 -6.40 -19.91
C HIS A 90 -4.70 -4.94 -19.70
N VAL A 91 -5.44 -4.35 -20.66
CA VAL A 91 -6.01 -3.02 -20.47
C VAL A 91 -7.32 -3.13 -19.69
N LEU A 92 -7.35 -2.52 -18.50
CA LEU A 92 -8.46 -2.57 -17.57
C LEU A 92 -9.16 -1.20 -17.44
N PRO A 93 -10.42 -1.15 -16.98
CA PRO A 93 -11.07 0.10 -16.60
C PRO A 93 -10.32 0.84 -15.48
N ARG A 94 -10.38 2.17 -15.46
CA ARG A 94 -9.79 3.00 -14.37
C ARG A 94 -10.57 2.88 -13.07
N ALA A 95 -10.38 1.78 -12.36
CA ALA A 95 -11.06 1.45 -11.11
C ALA A 95 -10.07 0.82 -10.13
N ASP A 96 -9.07 1.60 -9.75
CA ASP A 96 -7.95 1.21 -8.91
C ASP A 96 -7.66 2.26 -7.81
N LEU A 97 -6.80 1.88 -6.87
CA LEU A 97 -6.36 2.68 -5.75
C LEU A 97 -5.70 3.98 -6.21
N GLY A 98 -4.86 3.97 -7.24
CA GLY A 98 -4.21 5.18 -7.77
C GLY A 98 -5.23 6.18 -8.32
N THR A 99 -6.23 5.70 -9.07
CA THR A 99 -7.36 6.53 -9.52
C THR A 99 -8.15 7.07 -8.33
N GLN A 100 -8.43 6.24 -7.33
CA GLN A 100 -9.17 6.64 -6.12
C GLN A 100 -8.43 7.71 -5.30
N LEU A 101 -7.14 7.52 -5.04
CA LEU A 101 -6.31 8.45 -4.28
C LEU A 101 -6.18 9.79 -5.01
N THR A 102 -5.99 9.77 -6.33
CA THR A 102 -6.00 10.97 -7.17
C THR A 102 -7.31 11.75 -7.02
N LYS A 103 -8.45 11.06 -7.11
CA LYS A 103 -9.77 11.68 -6.95
C LYS A 103 -9.99 12.28 -5.56
N ALA A 104 -9.44 11.63 -4.53
CA ALA A 104 -9.52 12.08 -3.14
C ALA A 104 -8.50 13.18 -2.78
N GLY A 105 -7.61 13.56 -3.71
CA GLY A 105 -6.54 14.51 -3.42
C GLY A 105 -5.48 13.97 -2.46
N VAL A 106 -5.36 12.65 -2.32
CA VAL A 106 -4.33 11.99 -1.53
C VAL A 106 -3.09 11.81 -2.41
N THR A 107 -1.96 12.36 -1.98
CA THR A 107 -0.70 12.23 -2.73
C THR A 107 -0.23 10.78 -2.72
N TRP A 108 0.15 10.27 -3.89
CA TRP A 108 0.67 8.92 -4.02
C TRP A 108 1.73 8.84 -5.11
N ARG A 109 2.66 7.90 -4.95
CA ARG A 109 3.59 7.48 -6.00
C ARG A 109 3.81 5.98 -5.96
N ALA A 110 4.10 5.43 -7.14
CA ALA A 110 4.60 4.08 -7.29
C ALA A 110 6.00 4.13 -7.89
N TYR A 111 6.96 3.53 -7.19
CA TYR A 111 8.38 3.53 -7.53
C TYR A 111 8.75 2.16 -8.06
N MET A 112 9.19 2.12 -9.30
CA MET A 112 9.49 0.88 -10.03
C MET A 112 11.00 0.85 -10.32
N GLU A 113 11.71 -0.13 -9.79
CA GLU A 113 13.14 -0.31 -10.08
C GLU A 113 13.33 -0.81 -11.52
N GLY A 114 14.43 -0.40 -12.17
CA GLY A 114 14.69 -0.71 -13.58
C GLY A 114 13.81 0.02 -14.61
N MET A 115 12.69 0.61 -14.19
CA MET A 115 11.77 1.29 -15.10
C MET A 115 12.38 2.57 -15.68
N THR A 116 12.31 2.72 -17.00
CA THR A 116 12.60 3.99 -17.67
C THR A 116 11.41 4.94 -17.55
N THR A 117 11.66 6.22 -17.28
CA THR A 117 10.61 7.24 -17.09
C THR A 117 9.57 7.22 -18.21
N GLY A 118 8.30 7.02 -17.85
CA GLY A 118 7.16 7.01 -18.77
C GLY A 118 6.98 5.71 -19.56
N GLN A 119 7.88 4.74 -19.42
CA GLN A 119 7.84 3.45 -20.12
C GLN A 119 7.33 2.33 -19.21
N CYS A 120 6.13 2.49 -18.65
CA CYS A 120 5.55 1.48 -17.76
C CYS A 120 5.28 0.12 -18.43
N ILE A 121 5.25 0.06 -19.77
CA ILE A 121 4.84 -1.14 -20.53
C ILE A 121 6.03 -1.75 -21.27
N ASP A 122 6.98 -0.92 -21.69
CA ASP A 122 8.02 -1.25 -22.66
C ASP A 122 9.44 -0.95 -22.16
N SER A 123 9.60 -0.66 -20.86
CA SER A 123 10.94 -0.58 -20.24
C SER A 123 11.68 -1.92 -20.39
N PRO A 124 13.01 -1.89 -20.58
CA PRO A 124 13.81 -3.09 -20.70
C PRO A 124 13.94 -3.82 -19.36
N THR A 125 14.27 -5.12 -19.44
CA THR A 125 14.74 -5.90 -18.29
C THR A 125 15.88 -5.17 -17.56
N PRO A 126 15.96 -5.25 -16.23
CA PRO A 126 15.26 -6.20 -15.35
C PRO A 126 13.88 -5.72 -14.86
N TYR A 127 13.30 -4.67 -15.45
CA TYR A 127 11.93 -4.29 -15.11
C TYR A 127 10.91 -5.24 -15.77
N ASP A 128 9.95 -5.72 -14.98
CA ASP A 128 8.77 -6.41 -15.47
C ASP A 128 7.50 -5.52 -15.39
N PRO A 129 6.83 -5.22 -16.52
CA PRO A 129 5.53 -4.54 -16.51
C PRO A 129 4.41 -5.30 -15.78
N GLY A 130 4.53 -6.62 -15.60
CA GLY A 130 3.67 -7.47 -14.79
C GLY A 130 3.52 -6.98 -13.35
N HIS A 131 4.62 -6.49 -12.78
CA HIS A 131 4.69 -6.02 -11.39
C HIS A 131 4.26 -4.56 -11.20
N ASN A 132 3.78 -3.91 -12.27
CA ASN A 132 3.26 -2.54 -12.25
C ASN A 132 1.76 -2.49 -12.57
N PRO A 133 0.88 -2.77 -11.60
CA PRO A 133 -0.56 -2.82 -11.83
C PRO A 133 -1.14 -1.48 -12.28
N PHE A 134 -0.52 -0.35 -11.92
CA PHE A 134 -1.04 0.98 -12.24
C PHE A 134 -1.06 1.28 -13.75
N ALA A 135 -0.23 0.59 -14.54
CA ALA A 135 -0.21 0.71 -15.99
C ALA A 135 -1.40 0.03 -16.69
N TYR A 136 -1.96 -1.02 -16.07
CA TYR A 136 -3.09 -1.79 -16.60
C TYR A 136 -4.35 -0.93 -16.68
N TYR A 137 -4.57 -0.07 -15.68
CA TYR A 137 -5.78 0.74 -15.56
C TYR A 137 -5.81 1.90 -16.56
N GLY A 138 -6.55 1.69 -17.64
CA GLY A 138 -6.65 2.58 -18.79
C GLY A 138 -5.49 2.45 -19.77
N GLY A 139 -4.59 1.46 -19.59
CA GLY A 139 -3.56 1.09 -20.56
C GLY A 139 -2.53 2.19 -20.82
N GLN A 140 -2.14 2.94 -19.79
CA GLN A 140 -1.19 4.05 -19.93
C GLN A 140 -0.33 4.16 -18.68
N CYS A 141 0.85 4.76 -18.79
CA CYS A 141 1.73 5.07 -17.66
C CYS A 141 1.23 6.33 -16.93
N PRO A 142 0.67 6.24 -15.70
CA PRO A 142 0.26 7.42 -14.95
C PRO A 142 1.50 8.24 -14.52
N PRO A 143 1.42 9.58 -14.42
CA PRO A 143 2.56 10.41 -14.02
C PRO A 143 3.03 10.16 -12.57
N ASN A 144 2.22 9.48 -11.76
CA ASN A 144 2.55 9.06 -10.41
C ASN A 144 3.43 7.81 -10.36
N VAL A 145 3.56 7.08 -11.47
CA VAL A 145 4.46 5.93 -11.58
C VAL A 145 5.78 6.42 -12.12
N VAL A 146 6.84 6.24 -11.33
CA VAL A 146 8.15 6.83 -11.57
C VAL A 146 9.26 5.80 -11.36
N PRO A 147 10.45 6.00 -11.96
CA PRO A 147 11.61 5.18 -11.65
C PRO A 147 11.96 5.25 -10.17
N HIS A 148 12.45 4.15 -9.63
CA HIS A 148 12.85 4.03 -8.21
C HIS A 148 13.84 5.11 -7.76
N ASP A 149 14.71 5.59 -8.65
CA ASP A 149 15.71 6.64 -8.37
C ASP A 149 15.11 7.93 -7.76
N SER A 150 13.82 8.18 -7.96
CA SER A 150 13.12 9.35 -7.39
C SER A 150 12.83 9.22 -5.90
N LEU A 151 12.81 7.99 -5.35
CA LEU A 151 12.33 7.72 -4.00
C LEU A 151 13.13 8.47 -2.93
N ALA A 152 14.47 8.43 -3.00
CA ALA A 152 15.32 9.04 -1.98
C ALA A 152 15.09 10.55 -1.85
N ALA A 153 14.86 11.23 -2.98
CA ALA A 153 14.54 12.65 -3.00
C ALA A 153 13.17 12.94 -2.36
N ASP A 154 12.15 12.12 -2.67
CA ASP A 154 10.81 12.25 -2.12
C ASP A 154 10.74 11.90 -0.62
N LEU A 155 11.54 10.94 -0.15
CA LEU A 155 11.69 10.62 1.28
C LEU A 155 12.37 11.74 2.08
N ALA A 156 13.27 12.49 1.45
CA ALA A 156 13.96 13.63 2.06
C ALA A 156 13.11 14.93 2.04
N GLY A 157 12.16 15.03 1.10
CA GLY A 157 11.27 16.17 0.92
C GLY A 157 9.84 15.90 1.37
N ASP A 158 8.89 16.22 0.49
CA ASP A 158 7.45 16.02 0.72
C ASP A 158 7.04 14.60 0.28
N THR A 159 7.24 13.64 1.18
CA THR A 159 6.91 12.24 0.92
C THR A 159 5.41 12.07 0.61
N PRO A 160 5.04 11.35 -0.47
CA PRO A 160 3.64 11.03 -0.76
C PRO A 160 2.97 10.27 0.39
N ARG A 161 1.67 10.50 0.60
CA ARG A 161 0.90 9.81 1.65
C ARG A 161 0.81 8.30 1.40
N PHE A 162 0.78 7.88 0.14
CA PHE A 162 0.90 6.48 -0.24
C PHE A 162 2.12 6.26 -1.12
N VAL A 163 2.95 5.30 -0.75
CA VAL A 163 4.17 4.93 -1.46
C VAL A 163 4.10 3.44 -1.76
N TRP A 164 4.01 3.11 -3.04
CA TRP A 164 4.15 1.74 -3.56
C TRP A 164 5.56 1.57 -4.09
N ILE A 165 6.22 0.46 -3.78
CA ILE A 165 7.56 0.14 -4.24
C ILE A 165 7.59 -1.30 -4.76
N THR A 166 8.12 -1.47 -5.96
CA THR A 166 8.35 -2.77 -6.59
C THR A 166 9.82 -2.82 -7.06
N PRO A 167 10.62 -3.78 -6.56
CA PRO A 167 11.98 -4.02 -7.05
C PRO A 167 11.96 -4.62 -8.46
N ASP A 168 13.13 -4.67 -9.09
CA ASP A 168 13.31 -5.37 -10.37
C ASP A 168 13.36 -6.90 -10.18
N ASP A 169 13.35 -7.67 -11.28
CA ASP A 169 13.24 -9.13 -11.25
C ASP A 169 14.39 -9.83 -10.50
N CYS A 170 15.52 -9.15 -10.29
CA CYS A 170 16.60 -9.66 -9.46
C CYS A 170 16.34 -9.34 -7.98
N HIS A 171 16.05 -8.07 -7.66
CA HIS A 171 15.91 -7.65 -6.27
C HIS A 171 14.58 -8.08 -5.64
N ASN A 172 13.56 -8.42 -6.42
CA ASN A 172 12.28 -8.92 -5.92
C ASN A 172 12.35 -10.40 -5.47
N THR A 173 13.50 -11.05 -5.62
CA THR A 173 13.86 -12.44 -5.28
C THR A 173 13.45 -13.54 -6.25
N HIS A 174 12.94 -13.22 -7.44
CA HIS A 174 12.55 -14.24 -8.41
C HIS A 174 13.72 -14.78 -9.26
N ASP A 175 14.46 -13.89 -9.92
CA ASP A 175 15.55 -14.30 -10.84
C ASP A 175 16.91 -14.43 -10.12
N CYS A 176 17.03 -13.87 -8.92
CA CYS A 176 18.24 -13.87 -8.12
C CYS A 176 18.01 -14.47 -6.72
N ASP A 177 19.10 -14.93 -6.09
CA ASP A 177 19.06 -15.51 -4.75
C ASP A 177 18.37 -14.59 -3.73
N VAL A 178 17.62 -15.16 -2.79
CA VAL A 178 16.99 -14.45 -1.65
C VAL A 178 17.93 -13.47 -0.97
N SER A 179 19.22 -13.82 -0.83
CA SER A 179 20.21 -12.93 -0.20
C SER A 179 20.40 -11.60 -0.92
N VAL A 180 20.24 -11.55 -2.25
CA VAL A 180 20.35 -10.33 -3.06
C VAL A 180 19.16 -9.40 -2.77
N GLY A 181 17.94 -9.93 -2.78
CA GLY A 181 16.74 -9.17 -2.43
C GLY A 181 16.68 -8.79 -0.95
N ASP A 182 17.14 -9.64 -0.03
CA ASP A 182 17.24 -9.35 1.41
C ASP A 182 18.20 -8.19 1.69
N ASP A 183 19.33 -8.14 0.98
CA ASP A 183 20.27 -7.02 1.05
C ASP A 183 19.70 -5.72 0.45
N TRP A 184 18.90 -5.83 -0.61
CA TRP A 184 18.18 -4.70 -1.19
C TRP A 184 17.13 -4.16 -0.21
N LEU A 185 16.28 -5.03 0.34
CA LEU A 185 15.28 -4.71 1.35
C LEU A 185 15.91 -4.02 2.56
N ARG A 186 17.06 -4.50 3.03
CA ARG A 186 17.78 -3.87 4.13
C ARG A 186 18.09 -2.39 3.88
N ARG A 187 18.53 -2.04 2.67
CA ARG A 187 18.82 -0.65 2.28
C ARG A 187 17.54 0.16 2.13
N GLU A 188 16.54 -0.43 1.49
CA GLU A 188 15.27 0.23 1.22
C GLU A 188 14.51 0.59 2.50
N VAL A 189 14.33 -0.40 3.38
CA VAL A 189 13.69 -0.23 4.69
C VAL A 189 14.47 0.76 5.56
N ALA A 190 15.81 0.77 5.48
CA ALA A 190 16.62 1.76 6.21
C ALA A 190 16.33 3.19 5.74
N GLN A 191 16.18 3.42 4.43
CA GLN A 191 15.82 4.74 3.90
C GLN A 191 14.42 5.17 4.34
N ILE A 192 13.43 4.29 4.20
CA ILE A 192 12.04 4.56 4.59
C ILE A 192 11.95 4.87 6.09
N THR A 193 12.52 4.02 6.94
CA THR A 193 12.43 4.17 8.41
C THR A 193 13.25 5.35 8.94
N ALA A 194 14.25 5.83 8.19
CA ALA A 194 14.96 7.06 8.51
C ALA A 194 14.16 8.34 8.16
N SER A 195 13.19 8.26 7.25
CA SER A 195 12.41 9.41 6.77
C SER A 195 11.57 10.07 7.87
N LYS A 196 11.27 11.37 7.70
CA LYS A 196 10.35 12.09 8.58
C LYS A 196 8.93 11.51 8.48
N ALA A 197 8.52 11.12 7.28
CA ALA A 197 7.21 10.56 7.01
C ALA A 197 6.94 9.27 7.80
N PHE A 198 7.90 8.35 7.84
CA PHE A 198 7.79 7.12 8.64
C PHE A 198 7.79 7.42 10.15
N LYS A 199 8.74 8.24 10.62
CA LYS A 199 8.85 8.61 12.04
C LYS A 199 7.62 9.35 12.56
N SER A 200 6.89 10.05 11.70
CA SER A 200 5.67 10.77 12.02
C SER A 200 4.42 9.89 11.84
N ASN A 201 4.39 8.73 12.51
CA ASN A 201 3.27 7.78 12.53
C ASN A 201 3.03 7.03 11.20
N GLY A 202 4.08 6.80 10.41
CA GLY A 202 3.99 5.99 9.20
C GLY A 202 3.87 4.50 9.49
N VAL A 203 3.45 3.75 8.46
CA VAL A 203 3.44 2.28 8.47
C VAL A 203 4.05 1.77 7.17
N LEU A 204 4.89 0.75 7.28
CA LEU A 204 5.46 0.03 6.15
C LEU A 204 4.95 -1.40 6.17
N PHE A 205 4.37 -1.81 5.05
CA PHE A 205 4.02 -3.18 4.74
C PHE A 205 5.07 -3.76 3.80
N ILE A 206 5.52 -4.98 4.07
CA ILE A 206 6.34 -5.78 3.15
C ILE A 206 5.57 -7.08 2.95
N THR A 207 5.22 -7.39 1.71
CA THR A 207 4.44 -8.58 1.34
C THR A 207 5.05 -9.21 0.08
N TYR A 208 4.61 -10.42 -0.23
CA TYR A 208 4.88 -11.09 -1.50
C TYR A 208 3.57 -11.21 -2.27
N ASP A 209 3.64 -11.22 -3.59
CA ASP A 209 2.48 -11.32 -4.48
C ASP A 209 1.87 -12.73 -4.52
N GLU A 210 2.68 -13.77 -4.45
CA GLU A 210 2.28 -15.17 -4.29
C GLU A 210 3.42 -16.03 -3.74
N ASP A 211 3.15 -17.32 -3.50
CA ASP A 211 4.19 -18.30 -3.23
C ASP A 211 4.56 -19.12 -4.47
N ASP A 212 5.49 -20.07 -4.33
CA ASP A 212 5.97 -20.96 -5.39
C ASP A 212 4.94 -22.02 -5.84
N SER A 213 3.74 -21.57 -6.25
CA SER A 213 2.64 -22.38 -6.79
C SER A 213 2.10 -23.45 -5.82
N THR A 214 2.17 -23.21 -4.51
CA THR A 214 1.57 -24.13 -3.55
C THR A 214 0.05 -23.95 -3.50
N ALA A 215 -0.68 -25.01 -3.14
CA ALA A 215 -2.13 -24.91 -3.03
C ALA A 215 -2.60 -23.99 -1.88
N ASP A 216 -1.73 -23.73 -0.90
CA ASP A 216 -2.02 -22.85 0.24
C ASP A 216 -1.83 -21.37 -0.13
N ASN A 217 -0.95 -21.07 -1.10
CA ASN A 217 -0.58 -19.73 -1.55
C ASN A 217 -0.32 -18.76 -0.38
N ARG A 218 0.40 -19.24 0.64
CA ARG A 218 0.65 -18.50 1.87
C ARG A 218 1.91 -17.68 1.69
N VAL A 219 1.85 -16.39 2.01
CA VAL A 219 2.96 -15.46 1.80
C VAL A 219 3.31 -14.69 3.06
N LEU A 220 4.59 -14.36 3.22
CA LEU A 220 5.05 -13.55 4.34
C LEU A 220 4.50 -12.13 4.22
N THR A 221 3.87 -11.62 5.27
CA THR A 221 3.51 -10.19 5.36
C THR A 221 3.94 -9.61 6.70
N ILE A 222 4.84 -8.63 6.65
CA ILE A 222 5.38 -7.92 7.80
C ILE A 222 4.81 -6.50 7.85
N VAL A 223 4.45 -6.05 9.06
CA VAL A 223 3.94 -4.71 9.36
C VAL A 223 4.92 -4.00 10.28
N VAL A 224 5.64 -3.02 9.74
CA VAL A 224 6.62 -2.21 10.46
C VAL A 224 5.99 -0.87 10.82
N THR A 225 5.98 -0.54 12.12
CA THR A 225 5.54 0.77 12.62
C THR A 225 6.60 1.33 13.58
N PRO A 226 6.66 2.65 13.80
CA PRO A 226 7.66 3.25 14.67
C PRO A 226 7.49 2.87 16.15
N ASP A 227 6.25 2.67 16.61
CA ASP A 227 5.90 2.60 18.04
C ASP A 227 5.39 1.22 18.49
N LEU A 228 5.05 0.31 17.57
CA LEU A 228 4.62 -1.04 17.92
C LEU A 228 5.82 -1.99 17.94
N GLY A 229 6.04 -2.64 19.09
CA GLY A 229 6.95 -3.77 19.20
C GLY A 229 6.37 -5.04 18.56
N HIS A 230 7.08 -6.16 18.71
CA HIS A 230 6.71 -7.43 18.10
C HIS A 230 5.26 -7.84 18.42
N ARG A 231 4.52 -8.21 17.36
CA ARG A 231 3.15 -8.71 17.46
C ARG A 231 2.88 -9.67 16.32
N THR A 232 2.11 -10.72 16.58
CA THR A 232 1.65 -11.61 15.51
C THR A 232 0.13 -11.71 15.49
N SER A 233 -0.41 -12.10 14.33
CA SER A 233 -1.82 -12.38 14.16
C SER A 233 -2.03 -13.64 13.33
N ALA A 234 -2.78 -14.58 13.90
CA ALA A 234 -3.22 -15.80 13.22
C ALA A 234 -4.58 -15.62 12.51
N ARG A 235 -5.12 -14.40 12.45
CA ARG A 235 -6.33 -14.12 11.67
C ARG A 235 -6.03 -14.32 10.19
N GLU A 236 -7.02 -14.86 9.47
CA GLU A 236 -6.93 -15.01 8.03
C GLU A 236 -6.95 -13.64 7.34
N TYR A 237 -5.89 -13.37 6.60
CA TYR A 237 -5.72 -12.17 5.80
C TYR A 237 -5.39 -12.53 4.37
N THR A 238 -5.75 -11.63 3.45
CA THR A 238 -5.36 -11.74 2.04
C THR A 238 -4.94 -10.39 1.49
N HIS A 239 -4.56 -10.33 0.21
CA HIS A 239 -4.36 -9.06 -0.50
C HIS A 239 -5.55 -8.10 -0.39
N TYR A 240 -6.77 -8.61 -0.29
CA TYR A 240 -7.94 -7.76 -0.07
C TYR A 240 -7.97 -7.16 1.34
N SER A 241 -7.47 -7.89 2.34
CA SER A 241 -7.30 -7.39 3.71
C SER A 241 -6.23 -6.29 3.77
N LEU A 242 -5.12 -6.46 3.05
CA LEU A 242 -4.09 -5.42 2.96
C LEU A 242 -4.60 -4.17 2.25
N LEU A 243 -5.29 -4.31 1.10
CA LEU A 243 -5.92 -3.18 0.41
C LEU A 243 -6.94 -2.47 1.31
N ALA A 244 -7.83 -3.21 1.97
CA ALA A 244 -8.81 -2.66 2.91
C ALA A 244 -8.15 -1.83 4.02
N THR A 245 -7.00 -2.32 4.50
CA THR A 245 -6.20 -1.64 5.53
C THR A 245 -5.62 -0.33 5.00
N ILE A 246 -5.02 -0.36 3.81
CA ILE A 246 -4.44 0.83 3.17
C ILE A 246 -5.51 1.90 2.93
N GLU A 247 -6.67 1.50 2.40
CA GLU A 247 -7.80 2.39 2.12
C GLU A 247 -8.33 3.06 3.41
N ASP A 248 -8.50 2.27 4.48
CA ASP A 248 -8.92 2.77 5.79
C ASP A 248 -7.92 3.78 6.39
N LEU A 249 -6.62 3.51 6.25
CA LEU A 249 -5.57 4.39 6.75
C LEU A 249 -5.46 5.69 5.95
N LEU A 250 -5.73 5.63 4.65
CA LEU A 250 -5.68 6.78 3.76
C LEU A 250 -6.97 7.62 3.78
N GLY A 251 -8.07 7.03 4.26
CA GLY A 251 -9.36 7.69 4.43
C GLY A 251 -10.21 7.67 3.17
N VAL A 252 -10.10 6.61 2.38
CA VAL A 252 -10.86 6.39 1.14
C VAL A 252 -11.79 5.17 1.27
N GLU A 253 -12.80 5.08 0.41
CA GLU A 253 -13.74 3.94 0.44
C GLU A 253 -13.05 2.65 0.02
N ARG A 254 -13.50 1.50 0.52
CA ARG A 254 -12.89 0.23 0.10
C ARG A 254 -13.31 -0.19 -1.30
N LEU A 255 -12.37 -0.63 -2.14
CA LEU A 255 -12.61 -1.10 -3.51
C LEU A 255 -12.91 -2.61 -3.56
N GLY A 256 -13.58 -3.05 -4.62
CA GLY A 256 -13.79 -4.47 -4.93
C GLY A 256 -14.15 -5.37 -3.73
N GLN A 257 -13.42 -6.47 -3.59
CA GLN A 257 -13.51 -7.43 -2.49
C GLN A 257 -12.96 -6.91 -1.16
N ALA A 258 -12.16 -5.83 -1.16
CA ALA A 258 -11.69 -5.19 0.08
C ALA A 258 -12.86 -4.66 0.94
N LYS A 259 -14.01 -4.37 0.32
CA LYS A 259 -15.27 -3.97 1.01
C LYS A 259 -15.71 -4.94 2.10
N THR A 260 -15.46 -6.23 1.92
CA THR A 260 -15.86 -7.28 2.86
C THR A 260 -14.68 -7.90 3.60
N ALA A 261 -13.45 -7.53 3.25
CA ALA A 261 -12.24 -8.04 3.88
C ALA A 261 -12.04 -7.47 5.30
N SER A 262 -11.45 -8.27 6.17
CA SER A 262 -11.06 -7.83 7.51
C SER A 262 -9.74 -7.06 7.44
N ALA A 263 -9.75 -5.78 7.81
CA ALA A 263 -8.52 -4.99 7.86
C ALA A 263 -7.58 -5.49 8.97
N MET A 264 -6.27 -5.35 8.74
CA MET A 264 -5.17 -5.81 9.60
C MET A 264 -4.91 -4.88 10.80
N THR A 265 -5.99 -4.33 11.38
CA THR A 265 -5.90 -3.27 12.41
C THR A 265 -5.21 -3.74 13.69
N ASP A 266 -5.24 -5.04 13.96
CA ASP A 266 -4.55 -5.63 15.11
C ASP A 266 -3.02 -5.56 14.99
N LEU A 267 -2.46 -5.36 13.79
CA LEU A 267 -1.01 -5.27 13.56
C LEU A 267 -0.47 -3.83 13.47
N ILE A 268 -1.31 -2.79 13.52
CA ILE A 268 -0.91 -1.40 13.20
C ILE A 268 -0.92 -0.45 14.41
N GLY A 269 -1.57 -0.84 15.51
CA GLY A 269 -1.62 -0.05 16.75
C GLY A 269 -2.66 1.07 16.74
#